data_AF-A0A951MZH3-F1
#
_entry.id   AF-A0A951MZH3-F1
#
_cell.length_a   1.000
_cell.length_b   1.000
_cell.length_c   1.000
_cell.angle_alpha   90.00
_cell.angle_beta   90.00
_cell.angle_gamma   90.00
#
_symmetry.space_group_name_H-M   'P 1'
#
loop_
_entity.id
_entity.type
_entity.pdbx_description
1 polymer ?
#
loop_
_entity_poly.entity_id
_entity_poly.type
_entity_poly.pdbx_seq_one_letter_code
_entity_poly.pdbx_strand_id
1 'polypeptide(L)'
;MRISDLLTLRDQTDETGRLLLEDSAPKQAMKRARRDGVPMKSARCPYDDTPSRLGGDMNASAYDALRRDTADVLNGFAWLSGHYFEMQPSNRGTTLGLTDVTSMGISLPLVLFKQGVDPVPPQGRLPSYVASLFKASRGVFSASVDLLNKVGHSPTTGAEVAAFAEQEGHFVRQETGRVCAAPTRLIERTIDVVLTGRGADASRSGLGELLPFATLWEFWNVEQSFNRAFDRYGHVLRGLLEASGGAPDPETLFGATVVDQGVEHRFGAFTDAFLDYANAAQAELNRLLGRAQSAPPLRFEDVVRIL
;
A
#
# COMPACT_ATOMS: atom_id res chain seq x y z
N MET A 1 -1.33 -16.14 11.36
CA MET A 1 -1.34 -16.04 9.89
C MET A 1 0.08 -15.81 9.37
N ARG A 2 0.41 -16.26 8.15
CA ARG A 2 1.74 -16.02 7.57
C ARG A 2 1.88 -14.59 7.07
N ILE A 3 3.10 -14.05 7.07
CA ILE A 3 3.34 -12.67 6.63
C ILE A 3 2.89 -12.40 5.18
N SER A 4 3.02 -13.39 4.28
CA SER A 4 2.52 -13.33 2.91
C SER A 4 0.99 -13.13 2.84
N ASP A 5 0.26 -13.68 3.80
CA ASP A 5 -1.21 -13.58 3.89
C ASP A 5 -1.64 -12.31 4.61
N LEU A 6 -0.79 -11.77 5.49
CA LEU A 6 -1.02 -10.53 6.23
C LEU A 6 -0.85 -9.31 5.33
N LEU A 7 0.05 -9.37 4.35
CA LEU A 7 0.42 -8.26 3.47
C LEU A 7 -0.20 -8.37 2.07
N THR A 8 -1.33 -9.08 1.94
CA THR A 8 -2.02 -9.27 0.65
C THR A 8 -3.53 -9.09 0.75
N LEU A 9 -4.09 -8.48 -0.29
CA LEU A 9 -5.53 -8.16 -0.44
C LEU A 9 -6.10 -8.67 -1.78
N ARG A 10 -5.40 -9.61 -2.42
CA ARG A 10 -5.61 -9.99 -3.82
C ARG A 10 -7.05 -10.41 -4.16
N ASP A 11 -7.81 -10.92 -3.21
CA ASP A 11 -9.17 -11.43 -3.41
C ASP A 11 -10.25 -10.72 -2.58
N GLN A 12 -9.88 -9.60 -1.93
CA GLN A 12 -10.75 -8.88 -1.02
C GLN A 12 -11.62 -7.83 -1.73
N THR A 13 -12.82 -7.61 -1.20
CA THR A 13 -13.82 -6.69 -1.77
C THR A 13 -14.34 -5.68 -0.75
N ASP A 14 -14.86 -4.56 -1.24
CA ASP A 14 -15.69 -3.66 -0.43
C ASP A 14 -17.14 -4.16 -0.32
N GLU A 15 -17.96 -3.42 0.43
CA GLU A 15 -19.39 -3.70 0.66
C GLU A 15 -20.22 -3.71 -0.62
N THR A 16 -19.75 -3.02 -1.67
CA THR A 16 -20.35 -3.02 -3.01
C THR A 16 -19.93 -4.23 -3.86
N GLY A 17 -19.07 -5.09 -3.32
CA GLY A 17 -18.49 -6.26 -3.98
C GLY A 17 -17.29 -5.94 -4.87
N ARG A 18 -16.86 -4.67 -4.94
CA ARG A 18 -15.76 -4.24 -5.79
C ARG A 18 -14.44 -4.72 -5.22
N LEU A 19 -13.63 -5.36 -6.07
CA LEU A 19 -12.31 -5.85 -5.68
C LEU A 19 -11.39 -4.67 -5.33
N LEU A 20 -10.61 -4.80 -4.26
CA LEU A 20 -9.61 -3.78 -3.92
C LEU A 20 -8.48 -3.69 -4.95
N LEU A 21 -8.10 -4.84 -5.51
CA LEU A 21 -6.96 -5.01 -6.40
C LEU A 21 -7.40 -5.58 -7.75
N GLU A 22 -8.29 -4.88 -8.46
CA GLU A 22 -8.98 -5.37 -9.66
C GLU A 22 -8.07 -6.00 -10.72
N ASP A 23 -6.91 -5.38 -10.99
CA ASP A 23 -5.99 -5.81 -12.04
C ASP A 23 -5.00 -6.90 -11.60
N SER A 24 -4.75 -7.03 -10.30
CA SER A 24 -3.91 -8.10 -9.73
C SER A 24 -4.74 -9.18 -9.01
N ALA A 25 -6.07 -9.12 -9.17
CA ALA A 25 -6.97 -10.07 -8.57
C ALA A 25 -6.83 -11.44 -9.26
N PRO A 26 -6.83 -12.55 -8.51
CA PRO A 26 -6.83 -13.88 -9.09
C PRO A 26 -8.06 -14.08 -9.99
N LYS A 27 -7.92 -14.88 -11.06
CA LYS A 27 -9.00 -15.18 -12.00
C LYS A 27 -10.30 -15.62 -11.32
N GLN A 28 -10.19 -16.36 -10.22
CA GLN A 28 -11.35 -16.79 -9.43
C GLN A 28 -12.07 -15.61 -8.75
N ALA A 29 -11.34 -14.66 -8.18
CA ALA A 29 -11.92 -13.46 -7.57
C ALA A 29 -12.63 -12.59 -8.62
N MET A 30 -12.01 -12.39 -9.79
CA MET A 30 -12.64 -11.68 -10.91
C MET A 30 -13.92 -12.38 -11.40
N LYS A 31 -13.94 -13.72 -11.47
CA LYS A 31 -15.14 -14.48 -11.83
C LYS A 31 -16.27 -14.31 -10.80
N ARG A 32 -15.95 -14.32 -9.50
CA ARG A 32 -16.93 -14.06 -8.43
C ARG A 32 -17.51 -12.65 -8.56
N ALA A 33 -16.67 -11.63 -8.66
CA ALA A 33 -17.12 -10.24 -8.81
C ALA A 33 -18.06 -10.06 -10.02
N ARG A 34 -17.73 -10.66 -11.18
CA ARG A 34 -18.60 -10.63 -12.37
C ARG A 34 -19.96 -11.31 -12.15
N ARG A 35 -19.98 -12.47 -11.50
CA ARG A 35 -21.22 -13.19 -11.17
C ARG A 35 -22.08 -12.37 -10.22
N ASP A 36 -21.45 -11.65 -9.30
CA ASP A 36 -22.12 -10.84 -8.29
C ASP A 36 -22.51 -9.44 -8.84
N GLY A 37 -22.41 -9.23 -10.16
CA GLY A 37 -22.89 -8.02 -10.84
C GLY A 37 -21.98 -6.80 -10.73
N VAL A 38 -20.77 -6.94 -10.18
CA VAL A 38 -19.81 -5.85 -10.01
C VAL A 38 -19.35 -5.36 -11.39
N PRO A 39 -19.62 -4.09 -11.76
CA PRO A 39 -19.28 -3.60 -13.09
C PRO A 39 -17.76 -3.48 -13.28
N MET A 40 -17.17 -4.43 -14.01
CA MET A 40 -15.78 -4.34 -14.50
C MET A 40 -15.68 -3.51 -15.79
N LYS A 41 -16.66 -2.64 -16.04
CA LYS A 41 -16.75 -1.83 -17.26
C LYS A 41 -15.78 -0.66 -17.20
N SER A 42 -15.26 -0.27 -18.35
CA SER A 42 -14.53 0.98 -18.50
C SER A 42 -15.51 2.12 -18.80
N ALA A 43 -15.18 3.33 -18.33
CA ALA A 43 -15.81 4.58 -18.76
C ALA A 43 -14.73 5.46 -19.41
N ARG A 44 -15.08 6.29 -20.39
CA ARG A 44 -14.11 7.20 -20.99
C ARG A 44 -13.89 8.39 -20.07
N CYS A 45 -12.63 8.80 -19.90
CA CYS A 45 -12.26 9.95 -19.11
C CYS A 45 -12.90 11.22 -19.66
N PRO A 46 -13.75 11.92 -18.87
CA PRO A 46 -14.40 13.15 -19.30
C PRO A 46 -13.55 14.39 -19.01
N TYR A 47 -12.37 14.23 -18.40
CA TYR A 47 -11.56 15.34 -17.90
C TYR A 47 -10.55 15.77 -18.96
N ASP A 48 -10.73 17.00 -19.46
CA ASP A 48 -9.88 17.65 -20.45
C ASP A 48 -8.73 18.45 -19.84
N ASP A 49 -8.78 18.68 -18.53
CA ASP A 49 -7.76 19.38 -17.74
C ASP A 49 -6.47 18.57 -17.53
N THR A 50 -6.37 17.37 -18.08
CA THR A 50 -5.16 16.55 -18.04
C THR A 50 -4.97 15.80 -19.36
N PRO A 51 -4.09 16.29 -20.25
CA PRO A 51 -3.91 15.73 -21.59
C PRO A 51 -3.61 14.22 -21.60
N SER A 52 -2.82 13.69 -20.67
CA SER A 52 -2.49 12.25 -20.63
C SER A 52 -3.71 11.35 -20.42
N ARG A 53 -4.77 11.88 -19.82
CA ARG A 53 -5.97 11.13 -19.44
C ARG A 53 -7.10 11.29 -20.45
N LEU A 54 -7.06 12.33 -21.28
CA LEU A 54 -8.17 12.71 -22.16
C LEU A 54 -8.59 11.54 -23.06
N GLY A 55 -9.86 11.12 -22.94
CA GLY A 55 -10.41 10.01 -23.72
C GLY A 55 -9.86 8.63 -23.37
N GLY A 56 -9.01 8.51 -22.34
CA GLY A 56 -8.51 7.23 -21.83
C GLY A 56 -9.57 6.42 -21.10
N ASP A 57 -9.32 5.12 -20.93
CA ASP A 57 -10.26 4.22 -20.25
C ASP A 57 -10.06 4.30 -18.73
N MET A 58 -11.10 4.72 -18.02
CA MET A 58 -11.18 4.72 -16.57
C MET A 58 -11.98 3.53 -16.07
N ASN A 59 -11.74 3.16 -14.82
CA ASN A 59 -12.59 2.20 -14.14
C ASN A 59 -13.94 2.85 -13.78
N ALA A 60 -15.05 2.34 -14.33
CA ALA A 60 -16.37 2.92 -14.08
C ALA A 60 -16.78 2.84 -12.60
N SER A 61 -16.48 1.73 -11.93
CA SER A 61 -16.79 1.57 -10.50
C SER A 61 -15.96 2.52 -9.62
N ALA A 62 -14.74 2.87 -10.03
CA ALA A 62 -13.93 3.90 -9.37
C ALA A 62 -14.57 5.28 -9.51
N TYR A 63 -15.03 5.60 -10.71
CA TYR A 63 -15.70 6.86 -11.01
C TYR A 63 -17.00 7.01 -10.21
N ASP A 64 -17.81 5.95 -10.11
CA ASP A 64 -19.05 5.96 -9.33
C ASP A 64 -18.78 6.08 -7.82
N ALA A 65 -17.79 5.33 -7.30
CA ALA A 65 -17.40 5.41 -5.89
C ALA A 65 -16.87 6.80 -5.52
N LEU A 66 -16.06 7.41 -6.40
CA LEU A 66 -15.58 8.78 -6.21
C LEU A 66 -16.74 9.75 -5.98
N ARG A 67 -17.80 9.68 -6.78
CA ARG A 67 -18.96 10.58 -6.68
C ARG A 67 -19.74 10.42 -5.37
N ARG A 68 -19.76 9.21 -4.80
CA ARG A 68 -20.48 8.92 -3.55
C ARG A 68 -19.63 9.22 -2.32
N ASP A 69 -18.37 8.81 -2.34
CA ASP A 69 -17.56 8.67 -1.13
C ASP A 69 -16.55 9.83 -0.95
N THR A 70 -16.52 10.83 -1.84
CA THR A 70 -15.48 11.89 -1.82
C THR A 70 -15.34 12.54 -0.44
N ALA A 71 -16.44 12.90 0.22
CA ALA A 71 -16.39 13.56 1.52
C ALA A 71 -15.76 12.65 2.58
N ASP A 72 -16.17 11.39 2.64
CA ASP A 72 -15.67 10.41 3.61
C ASP A 72 -14.23 10.01 3.35
N VAL A 73 -13.80 9.94 2.09
CA VAL A 73 -12.41 9.72 1.70
C VAL A 73 -11.53 10.88 2.17
N LEU A 74 -11.95 12.13 1.92
CA LEU A 74 -11.21 13.32 2.37
C LEU A 74 -11.17 13.42 3.89
N ASN A 75 -12.28 13.15 4.58
CA ASN A 75 -12.31 13.11 6.05
C ASN A 75 -11.40 12.00 6.60
N GLY A 76 -11.40 10.83 5.95
CA GLY A 76 -10.52 9.71 6.27
C GLY A 76 -9.04 10.07 6.14
N PHE A 77 -8.65 10.73 5.05
CA PHE A 77 -7.29 11.25 4.91
C PHE A 77 -6.95 12.33 5.94
N ALA A 78 -7.85 13.25 6.24
CA ALA A 78 -7.62 14.25 7.28
C ALA A 78 -7.40 13.60 8.66
N TRP A 79 -8.16 12.54 8.97
CA TRP A 79 -8.00 11.76 10.19
C TRP A 79 -6.63 11.05 10.25
N LEU A 80 -6.25 10.33 9.19
CA LEU A 80 -4.96 9.63 9.12
C LEU A 80 -3.78 10.61 9.24
N SER A 81 -3.82 11.67 8.44
CA SER A 81 -2.74 12.66 8.36
C SER A 81 -2.65 13.49 9.65
N GLY A 82 -3.80 13.86 10.23
CA GLY A 82 -3.87 14.61 11.49
C GLY A 82 -3.13 13.88 12.60
N HIS A 83 -3.50 12.62 12.84
CA HIS A 83 -2.84 11.79 13.86
C HIS A 83 -1.39 11.48 13.54
N TYR A 84 -1.04 11.22 12.27
CA TYR A 84 0.37 11.03 11.87
C TYR A 84 1.21 12.27 12.20
N PHE A 85 0.74 13.47 11.85
CA PHE A 85 1.48 14.72 12.08
C PHE A 85 1.46 15.19 13.54
N GLU A 86 0.59 14.65 14.40
CA GLU A 86 0.72 14.83 15.85
C GLU A 86 1.99 14.16 16.38
N MET A 87 2.34 12.98 15.83
CA MET A 87 3.54 12.24 16.21
C MET A 87 4.78 12.66 15.41
N GLN A 88 4.61 13.05 14.14
CA GLN A 88 5.67 13.41 13.21
C GLN A 88 5.47 14.83 12.64
N PRO A 89 5.47 15.87 13.49
CA PRO A 89 5.11 17.24 13.06
C PRO A 89 6.05 17.82 12.00
N SER A 90 7.32 17.41 11.97
CA SER A 90 8.31 17.86 10.97
C SER A 90 8.03 17.37 9.55
N ASN A 91 7.22 16.31 9.40
CA ASN A 91 6.92 15.71 8.11
C ASN A 91 5.67 16.32 7.46
N ARG A 92 5.00 17.25 8.15
CA ARG A 92 3.82 17.94 7.60
C ARG A 92 4.21 18.78 6.40
N GLY A 93 3.51 18.59 5.28
CA GLY A 93 3.74 19.33 4.04
C GLY A 93 4.99 18.89 3.29
N THR A 94 5.53 17.70 3.58
CA THR A 94 6.75 17.20 2.94
C THR A 94 6.51 15.94 2.13
N THR A 95 7.41 15.66 1.19
CA THR A 95 7.42 14.43 0.37
C THR A 95 7.49 13.15 1.21
N LEU A 96 8.20 13.19 2.35
CA LEU A 96 8.27 12.07 3.28
C LEU A 96 6.93 11.85 3.99
N GLY A 97 6.31 12.92 4.50
CA GLY A 97 4.98 12.83 5.13
C GLY A 97 3.91 12.33 4.17
N LEU A 98 3.95 12.77 2.91
CA LEU A 98 3.07 12.25 1.85
C LEU A 98 3.23 10.74 1.65
N THR A 99 4.48 10.27 1.58
CA THR A 99 4.81 8.85 1.38
C THR A 99 4.36 8.01 2.57
N ASP A 100 4.63 8.46 3.79
CA ASP A 100 4.26 7.72 5.01
C ASP A 100 2.74 7.63 5.20
N VAL A 101 2.03 8.75 5.07
CA VAL A 101 0.56 8.75 5.25
C VAL A 101 -0.14 7.93 4.17
N THR A 102 0.30 8.01 2.92
CA THR A 102 -0.28 7.17 1.86
C THR A 102 0.02 5.70 2.09
N SER A 103 1.23 5.36 2.55
CA SER A 103 1.60 4.01 2.96
C SER A 103 0.72 3.49 4.11
N MET A 104 0.43 4.31 5.12
CA MET A 104 -0.55 3.96 6.17
C MET A 104 -1.95 3.69 5.60
N GLY A 105 -2.40 4.49 4.62
CA GLY A 105 -3.68 4.26 3.94
C GLY A 105 -3.70 2.97 3.10
N ILE A 106 -2.55 2.51 2.60
CA ILE A 106 -2.40 1.18 1.97
C ILE A 106 -2.52 0.07 3.03
N SER A 107 -1.96 0.30 4.21
CA SER A 107 -1.92 -0.66 5.32
C SER A 107 -3.29 -0.83 5.99
N LEU A 108 -4.14 0.20 5.95
CA LEU A 108 -5.44 0.25 6.62
C LEU A 108 -6.34 -0.97 6.31
N PRO A 109 -6.62 -1.34 5.05
CA PRO A 109 -7.35 -2.58 4.74
C PRO A 109 -6.72 -3.86 5.28
N LEU A 110 -5.38 -3.94 5.35
CA LEU A 110 -4.70 -5.13 5.89
C LEU A 110 -5.09 -5.32 7.36
N VAL A 111 -5.06 -4.24 8.13
CA VAL A 111 -5.49 -4.27 9.53
C VAL A 111 -6.96 -4.66 9.64
N LEU A 112 -7.83 -3.96 8.92
CA LEU A 112 -9.28 -4.17 9.03
C LEU A 112 -9.75 -5.57 8.62
N PHE A 113 -9.17 -6.18 7.58
CA PHE A 113 -9.54 -7.55 7.20
C PHE A 113 -8.93 -8.63 8.11
N LYS A 114 -7.77 -8.34 8.72
CA LYS A 114 -6.98 -9.39 9.38
C LYS A 114 -7.07 -9.33 10.90
N GLN A 115 -7.77 -8.35 11.49
CA GLN A 115 -8.09 -8.35 12.91
C GLN A 115 -8.79 -9.64 13.37
N GLY A 116 -8.49 -10.07 14.59
CA GLY A 116 -8.97 -11.30 15.22
C GLY A 116 -10.41 -11.20 15.71
N VAL A 117 -10.89 -9.99 15.95
CA VAL A 117 -12.32 -9.65 16.08
C VAL A 117 -12.71 -8.96 14.77
N ASP A 118 -13.78 -9.41 14.11
CA ASP A 118 -14.23 -8.81 12.86
C ASP A 118 -14.69 -7.35 13.12
N PRO A 119 -13.94 -6.33 12.66
CA PRO A 119 -14.35 -4.94 12.84
C PRO A 119 -15.33 -4.51 11.74
N VAL A 120 -15.61 -5.37 10.74
CA VAL A 120 -16.52 -5.10 9.64
C VAL A 120 -17.61 -6.18 9.47
N PRO A 121 -18.48 -6.37 10.49
CA PRO A 121 -19.63 -7.26 10.36
C PRO A 121 -20.65 -6.72 9.33
N PRO A 122 -21.40 -7.59 8.62
CA PRO A 122 -21.50 -9.03 8.83
C PRO A 122 -20.75 -9.91 7.81
N GLN A 123 -19.82 -9.39 6.99
CA GLN A 123 -19.39 -10.12 5.78
C GLN A 123 -17.90 -10.06 5.42
N GLY A 124 -17.03 -9.47 6.25
CA GLY A 124 -15.63 -9.32 5.88
C GLY A 124 -15.50 -8.56 4.55
N ARG A 125 -16.20 -7.42 4.44
CA ARG A 125 -16.19 -6.50 3.29
C ARG A 125 -15.99 -5.10 3.80
N LEU A 126 -15.01 -4.36 3.30
CA LEU A 126 -14.74 -2.99 3.78
C LEU A 126 -15.84 -2.00 3.41
N PRO A 127 -16.06 -0.94 4.21
CA PRO A 127 -16.85 0.19 3.76
C PRO A 127 -16.29 0.77 2.45
N SER A 128 -17.17 1.22 1.55
CA SER A 128 -16.79 1.71 0.21
C SER A 128 -15.75 2.84 0.29
N TYR A 129 -15.90 3.76 1.25
CA TYR A 129 -14.96 4.87 1.42
C TYR A 129 -13.56 4.41 1.84
N VAL A 130 -13.44 3.34 2.63
CA VAL A 130 -12.14 2.76 3.03
C VAL A 130 -11.43 2.15 1.81
N ALA A 131 -12.19 1.45 0.97
CA ALA A 131 -11.67 0.91 -0.28
C ALA A 131 -11.24 2.01 -1.26
N SER A 132 -12.00 3.11 -1.32
CA SER A 132 -11.65 4.30 -2.10
C SER A 132 -10.40 5.00 -1.56
N LEU A 133 -10.26 5.13 -0.24
CA LEU A 133 -9.07 5.66 0.42
C LEU A 133 -7.84 4.80 0.09
N PHE A 134 -7.94 3.48 0.23
CA PHE A 134 -6.87 2.54 -0.16
C PHE A 134 -6.42 2.73 -1.61
N LYS A 135 -7.37 2.83 -2.55
CA LYS A 135 -7.06 3.01 -3.98
C LYS A 135 -6.41 4.36 -4.25
N ALA A 136 -6.91 5.42 -3.63
CA ALA A 136 -6.31 6.75 -3.71
C ALA A 136 -4.89 6.74 -3.13
N SER A 137 -4.70 6.14 -1.95
CA SER A 137 -3.39 5.96 -1.31
C SER A 137 -2.40 5.26 -2.22
N ARG A 138 -2.78 4.17 -2.90
CA ARG A 138 -1.89 3.49 -3.85
C ARG A 138 -1.47 4.38 -5.01
N GLY A 139 -2.41 5.16 -5.56
CA GLY A 139 -2.11 6.09 -6.65
C GLY A 139 -1.14 7.17 -6.22
N VAL A 140 -1.40 7.81 -5.08
CA VAL A 140 -0.54 8.88 -4.55
C VAL A 140 0.81 8.35 -4.08
N PHE A 141 0.87 7.17 -3.46
CA PHE A 141 2.11 6.53 -3.00
C PHE A 141 3.09 6.27 -4.14
N SER A 142 2.60 5.84 -5.30
CA SER A 142 3.44 5.63 -6.50
C SER A 142 4.16 6.93 -6.90
N ALA A 143 3.43 8.04 -6.97
CA ALA A 143 3.99 9.34 -7.31
C ALA A 143 4.88 9.88 -6.16
N SER A 144 4.50 9.66 -4.90
CA SER A 144 5.23 10.19 -3.75
C SER A 144 6.59 9.53 -3.56
N VAL A 145 6.70 8.21 -3.77
CA VAL A 145 7.98 7.49 -3.68
C VAL A 145 8.94 7.96 -4.77
N ASP A 146 8.47 8.08 -6.02
CA ASP A 146 9.31 8.60 -7.12
C ASP A 146 9.76 10.04 -6.84
N LEU A 147 8.84 10.90 -6.39
CA LEU A 147 9.17 12.26 -6.00
C LEU A 147 10.18 12.30 -4.85
N LEU A 148 9.97 11.53 -3.78
CA LEU A 148 10.87 11.44 -2.62
C LEU A 148 12.27 10.97 -3.05
N ASN A 149 12.37 10.00 -3.94
CA ASN A 149 13.66 9.52 -4.46
C ASN A 149 14.38 10.59 -5.30
N LYS A 150 13.64 11.42 -6.04
CA LYS A 150 14.21 12.48 -6.89
C LYS A 150 14.64 13.72 -6.12
N VAL A 151 13.82 14.19 -5.18
CA VAL A 151 14.03 15.49 -4.49
C VAL A 151 14.33 15.37 -3.00
N GLY A 152 14.38 14.15 -2.46
CA GLY A 152 14.59 13.90 -1.04
C GLY A 152 13.44 14.38 -0.16
N HIS A 153 13.70 14.48 1.14
CA HIS A 153 12.76 15.02 2.11
C HIS A 153 12.66 16.54 1.95
N SER A 154 11.65 17.00 1.20
CA SER A 154 11.48 18.40 0.82
C SER A 154 10.03 18.86 1.01
N PRO A 155 9.79 20.16 1.29
CA PRO A 155 8.45 20.74 1.27
C PRO A 155 7.79 20.59 -0.12
N THR A 156 6.48 20.38 -0.15
CA THR A 156 5.71 20.29 -1.40
C THR A 156 4.23 20.64 -1.20
N THR A 157 3.48 20.71 -2.30
CA THR A 157 2.05 21.02 -2.36
C THR A 157 1.30 20.01 -3.23
N GLY A 158 -0.02 19.91 -3.09
CA GLY A 158 -0.85 19.04 -3.92
C GLY A 158 -0.75 19.34 -5.41
N ALA A 159 -0.63 20.61 -5.78
CA ALA A 159 -0.45 21.05 -7.16
C ALA A 159 0.90 20.59 -7.75
N GLU A 160 1.99 20.73 -7.01
CA GLU A 160 3.32 20.28 -7.45
C GLU A 160 3.38 18.77 -7.63
N VAL A 161 2.80 18.01 -6.69
CA VAL A 161 2.74 16.54 -6.77
C VAL A 161 1.86 16.11 -7.95
N ALA A 162 0.72 16.77 -8.18
CA ALA A 162 -0.16 16.46 -9.32
C ALA A 162 0.52 16.75 -10.66
N ALA A 163 1.23 17.87 -10.77
CA ALA A 163 2.00 18.23 -11.97
C ALA A 163 3.13 17.22 -12.22
N PHE A 164 3.86 16.82 -11.17
CA PHE A 164 4.87 15.78 -11.22
C PHE A 164 4.27 14.43 -11.66
N ALA A 165 3.12 14.05 -11.09
CA ALA A 165 2.43 12.81 -11.43
C ALA A 165 2.01 12.76 -12.90
N GLU A 166 1.57 13.88 -13.49
CA GLU A 166 1.29 13.98 -14.92
C GLU A 166 2.56 13.84 -15.76
N GLN A 167 3.62 14.57 -15.41
CA GLN A 167 4.89 14.57 -16.14
C GLN A 167 5.52 13.17 -16.20
N GLU A 168 5.46 12.42 -15.10
CA GLU A 168 6.03 11.08 -14.97
C GLU A 168 5.04 9.96 -15.35
N GLY A 169 3.84 10.32 -15.79
CA GLY A 169 2.83 9.38 -16.27
C GLY A 169 2.13 8.55 -15.19
N HIS A 170 2.19 8.94 -13.91
CA HIS A 170 1.52 8.23 -12.80
C HIS A 170 -0.02 8.25 -12.90
N PHE A 171 -0.59 9.14 -13.72
CA PHE A 171 -2.02 9.18 -14.02
C PHE A 171 -2.49 8.11 -15.00
N VAL A 172 -1.56 7.42 -15.67
CA VAL A 172 -1.84 6.35 -16.63
C VAL A 172 -1.12 5.09 -16.18
N ARG A 173 -1.88 4.03 -15.93
CA ARG A 173 -1.30 2.73 -15.63
C ARG A 173 -0.69 2.14 -16.90
N GLN A 174 0.64 1.98 -16.92
CA GLN A 174 1.39 1.57 -18.11
C GLN A 174 0.95 0.19 -18.65
N GLU A 175 0.63 -0.77 -17.78
CA GLU A 175 0.33 -2.15 -18.21
C GLU A 175 -1.05 -2.28 -18.85
N THR A 176 -2.00 -1.42 -18.45
CA THR A 176 -3.40 -1.54 -18.88
C THR A 176 -3.88 -0.35 -19.70
N GLY A 177 -3.10 0.73 -19.80
CA GLY A 177 -3.51 2.00 -20.40
C GLY A 177 -4.68 2.68 -19.68
N ARG A 178 -4.99 2.27 -18.44
CA ARG A 178 -6.13 2.81 -17.70
C ARG A 178 -5.74 4.11 -17.01
N VAL A 179 -6.65 5.07 -17.02
CA VAL A 179 -6.36 6.43 -16.53
C VAL A 179 -7.07 6.70 -15.18
N CYS A 180 -6.51 7.62 -14.41
CA CYS A 180 -7.05 8.05 -13.11
C CYS A 180 -8.47 8.62 -13.26
N ALA A 181 -9.37 8.18 -12.37
CA ALA A 181 -10.80 8.46 -12.45
C ALA A 181 -11.27 9.78 -11.82
N ALA A 182 -10.37 10.58 -11.24
CA ALA A 182 -10.72 11.80 -10.50
C ALA A 182 -10.36 13.08 -11.28
N PRO A 183 -11.14 14.18 -11.18
CA PRO A 183 -10.74 15.46 -11.78
C PRO A 183 -9.49 16.01 -11.09
N THR A 184 -8.67 16.79 -11.79
CA THR A 184 -7.36 17.25 -11.28
C THR A 184 -7.49 18.01 -9.97
N ARG A 185 -8.46 18.92 -9.89
CA ARG A 185 -8.71 19.68 -8.64
C ARG A 185 -9.04 18.79 -7.43
N LEU A 186 -9.68 17.65 -7.65
CA LEU A 186 -9.94 16.71 -6.55
C LEU A 186 -8.69 15.92 -6.19
N ILE A 187 -7.83 15.59 -7.17
CA ILE A 187 -6.53 14.97 -6.93
C ILE A 187 -5.66 15.90 -6.08
N GLU A 188 -5.48 17.15 -6.52
CA GLU A 188 -4.72 18.19 -5.80
C GLU A 188 -5.24 18.36 -4.37
N ARG A 189 -6.57 18.53 -4.21
CA ARG A 189 -7.20 18.66 -2.90
C ARG A 189 -6.97 17.43 -2.03
N THR A 190 -7.05 16.23 -2.58
CA THR A 190 -6.80 14.99 -1.83
C THR A 190 -5.35 14.95 -1.36
N ILE A 191 -4.40 15.29 -2.22
CA ILE A 191 -2.98 15.34 -1.87
C ILE A 191 -2.72 16.40 -0.80
N ASP A 192 -3.32 17.59 -0.90
CA ASP A 192 -3.20 18.64 0.13
C ASP A 192 -3.73 18.18 1.49
N VAL A 193 -4.85 17.45 1.51
CA VAL A 193 -5.37 16.85 2.75
C VAL A 193 -4.39 15.84 3.32
N VAL A 194 -3.77 15.01 2.48
CA VAL A 194 -2.75 14.03 2.91
C VAL A 194 -1.50 14.74 3.45
N LEU A 195 -1.04 15.78 2.77
CA LEU A 195 0.16 16.54 3.14
C LEU A 195 0.00 17.29 4.45
N THR A 196 -1.20 17.78 4.75
CA THR A 196 -1.40 18.77 5.82
C THR A 196 -2.31 18.32 6.94
N GLY A 197 -3.16 17.31 6.70
CA GLY A 197 -4.29 16.97 7.55
C GLY A 197 -5.41 18.03 7.58
N ARG A 198 -5.39 18.99 6.64
CA ARG A 198 -6.34 20.11 6.57
C ARG A 198 -7.13 20.08 5.25
N GLY A 199 -8.26 20.78 5.19
CA GLY A 199 -9.10 20.84 3.98
C GLY A 199 -10.27 19.84 3.94
N ALA A 200 -10.42 19.06 5.02
CA ALA A 200 -11.55 18.19 5.32
C ALA A 200 -11.75 18.10 6.85
N ASP A 201 -12.79 17.39 7.29
CA ASP A 201 -13.18 17.31 8.70
C ASP A 201 -12.83 15.93 9.29
N ALA A 202 -11.68 15.85 9.97
CA ALA A 202 -11.22 14.62 10.60
C ALA A 202 -12.19 14.08 11.66
N SER A 203 -12.98 14.94 12.32
CA SER A 203 -13.95 14.52 13.35
C SER A 203 -15.16 13.80 12.76
N ARG A 204 -15.38 13.93 11.45
CA ARG A 204 -16.44 13.25 10.70
C ARG A 204 -15.97 11.97 10.02
N SER A 205 -14.72 11.57 10.24
CA SER A 205 -14.19 10.31 9.72
C SER A 205 -14.74 9.12 10.50
N GLY A 206 -15.36 8.16 9.81
CA GLY A 206 -15.74 6.88 10.42
C GLY A 206 -14.55 5.98 10.79
N LEU A 207 -13.31 6.31 10.39
CA LEU A 207 -12.15 5.45 10.64
C LEU A 207 -11.87 5.23 12.13
N GLY A 208 -12.10 6.25 12.97
CA GLY A 208 -11.90 6.14 14.41
C GLY A 208 -12.83 5.12 15.09
N GLU A 209 -13.97 4.82 14.48
CA GLU A 209 -14.91 3.80 14.94
C GLU A 209 -14.48 2.39 14.52
N LEU A 210 -13.76 2.26 13.39
CA LEU A 210 -13.33 0.98 12.84
C LEU A 210 -12.02 0.48 13.47
N LEU A 211 -11.11 1.38 13.83
CA LEU A 211 -9.75 1.04 14.22
C LEU A 211 -9.12 2.15 15.06
N PRO A 212 -8.62 1.85 16.27
CA PRO A 212 -7.75 2.77 17.00
C PRO A 212 -6.51 3.12 16.18
N PHE A 213 -6.19 4.42 16.08
CA PHE A 213 -5.03 4.88 15.30
C PHE A 213 -3.71 4.27 15.78
N ALA A 214 -3.52 4.10 17.09
CA ALA A 214 -2.32 3.49 17.66
C ALA A 214 -2.05 2.07 17.11
N THR A 215 -3.10 1.28 16.89
CA THR A 215 -2.98 -0.06 16.30
C THR A 215 -2.53 0.02 14.83
N LEU A 216 -3.06 0.96 14.04
CA LEU A 216 -2.61 1.20 12.67
C LEU A 216 -1.14 1.63 12.63
N TRP A 217 -0.77 2.55 13.51
CA TRP A 217 0.59 3.09 13.62
C TRP A 217 1.61 2.00 13.96
N GLU A 218 1.34 1.18 14.97
CA GLU A 218 2.22 0.07 15.35
C GLU A 218 2.33 -0.96 14.22
N PHE A 219 1.20 -1.33 13.59
CA PHE A 219 1.19 -2.25 12.46
C PHE A 219 2.05 -1.74 11.30
N TRP A 220 1.82 -0.49 10.90
CA TRP A 220 2.55 0.16 9.81
C TRP A 220 4.05 0.23 10.11
N ASN A 221 4.47 0.55 11.34
CA ASN A 221 5.90 0.59 11.70
C ASN A 221 6.59 -0.77 11.58
N VAL A 222 5.92 -1.84 12.01
CA VAL A 222 6.43 -3.21 11.88
C VAL A 222 6.49 -3.60 10.40
N GLU A 223 5.44 -3.31 9.63
CA GLU A 223 5.39 -3.55 8.18
C GLU A 223 6.51 -2.81 7.43
N GLN A 224 6.71 -1.51 7.68
CA GLN A 224 7.77 -0.74 7.02
C GLN A 224 9.16 -1.25 7.37
N SER A 225 9.39 -1.63 8.62
CA SER A 225 10.68 -2.16 9.06
C SER A 225 10.95 -3.53 8.45
N PHE A 226 9.92 -4.38 8.36
CA PHE A 226 9.98 -5.65 7.62
C PHE A 226 10.28 -5.45 6.14
N ASN A 227 9.54 -4.57 5.45
CA ASN A 227 9.73 -4.32 4.03
C ASN A 227 11.15 -3.84 3.71
N ARG A 228 11.72 -2.93 4.52
CA ARG A 228 13.13 -2.51 4.36
C ARG A 228 14.13 -3.66 4.51
N ALA A 229 13.92 -4.53 5.51
CA ALA A 229 14.77 -5.69 5.70
C ALA A 229 14.63 -6.70 4.55
N PHE A 230 13.41 -6.90 4.06
CA PHE A 230 13.09 -7.79 2.95
C PHE A 230 13.69 -7.30 1.62
N ASP A 231 13.59 -6.00 1.33
CA ASP A 231 14.18 -5.39 0.13
C ASP A 231 15.71 -5.52 0.15
N ARG A 232 16.34 -5.22 1.30
CA ARG A 232 17.79 -5.40 1.49
C ARG A 232 18.20 -6.86 1.25
N TYR A 233 17.45 -7.80 1.83
CA TYR A 233 17.70 -9.23 1.63
C TYR A 233 17.57 -9.64 0.16
N GLY A 234 16.50 -9.19 -0.51
CA GLY A 234 16.25 -9.45 -1.93
C GLY A 234 17.34 -8.90 -2.85
N HIS A 235 17.87 -7.70 -2.56
CA HIS A 235 18.98 -7.12 -3.30
C HIS A 235 20.27 -7.96 -3.18
N VAL A 236 20.61 -8.39 -1.97
CA VAL A 236 21.78 -9.26 -1.74
C VAL A 236 21.62 -10.59 -2.46
N LEU A 237 20.46 -11.25 -2.32
CA LEU A 237 20.18 -12.51 -2.99
C LEU A 237 20.26 -12.38 -4.51
N ARG A 238 19.65 -11.34 -5.10
CA ARG A 238 19.69 -11.12 -6.54
C ARG A 238 21.12 -10.91 -7.06
N GLY A 239 21.92 -10.12 -6.35
CA GLY A 239 23.33 -9.90 -6.71
C GLY A 239 24.15 -11.19 -6.69
N LEU A 240 23.90 -12.09 -5.72
CA LEU A 240 24.53 -13.40 -5.68
C LEU A 240 24.11 -14.30 -6.86
N LEU A 241 22.81 -14.34 -7.16
CA LEU A 241 22.29 -15.13 -8.27
C LEU A 241 22.86 -14.66 -9.62
N GLU A 242 22.93 -13.34 -9.84
CA GLU A 242 23.53 -12.74 -11.03
C GLU A 242 25.03 -13.07 -11.14
N ALA A 243 25.78 -12.95 -10.04
CA ALA A 243 27.21 -13.26 -10.01
C ALA A 243 27.53 -14.75 -10.27
N SER A 244 26.62 -15.64 -9.88
CA SER A 244 26.77 -17.08 -10.06
C SER A 244 26.36 -17.60 -11.45
N GLY A 245 25.79 -16.74 -12.32
CA GLY A 245 25.36 -17.13 -13.65
C GLY A 245 24.16 -18.08 -13.69
N GLY A 246 23.37 -18.18 -12.62
CA GLY A 246 22.22 -19.09 -12.56
C GLY A 246 21.69 -19.32 -11.14
N ALA A 247 21.06 -20.48 -10.92
CA ALA A 247 20.66 -20.95 -9.59
C ALA A 247 21.78 -21.85 -9.04
N PRO A 248 22.70 -21.32 -8.23
CA PRO A 248 23.76 -22.13 -7.62
C PRO A 248 23.11 -23.18 -6.73
N ASP A 249 23.83 -24.29 -6.50
CA ASP A 249 23.39 -25.23 -5.47
C ASP A 249 23.28 -24.50 -4.10
N PRO A 250 22.35 -24.93 -3.21
CA PRO A 250 22.15 -24.25 -1.94
C PRO A 250 23.39 -24.18 -1.06
N GLU A 251 24.28 -25.18 -1.08
CA GLU A 251 25.48 -25.17 -0.23
C GLU A 251 26.46 -24.07 -0.68
N THR A 252 26.67 -23.93 -1.98
CA THR A 252 27.48 -22.88 -2.60
C THR A 252 26.87 -21.50 -2.34
N LEU A 253 25.54 -21.36 -2.45
CA LEU A 253 24.86 -20.11 -2.17
C LEU A 253 25.03 -19.67 -0.71
N PHE A 254 24.75 -20.56 0.24
CA PHE A 254 24.82 -20.26 1.68
C PHE A 254 26.26 -20.07 2.17
N GLY A 255 27.23 -20.67 1.47
CA GLY A 255 28.65 -20.47 1.69
C GLY A 255 29.20 -19.15 1.14
N ALA A 256 28.49 -18.45 0.26
CA ALA A 256 28.97 -17.20 -0.35
C ALA A 256 29.25 -16.11 0.70
N THR A 257 30.31 -15.33 0.50
CA THR A 257 30.57 -14.14 1.31
C THR A 257 29.76 -12.97 0.75
N VAL A 258 29.05 -12.27 1.63
CA VAL A 258 28.31 -11.05 1.31
C VAL A 258 28.83 -9.90 2.16
N VAL A 259 28.92 -8.71 1.57
CA VAL A 259 29.23 -7.48 2.30
C VAL A 259 27.94 -6.72 2.47
N ASP A 260 27.60 -6.45 3.71
CA ASP A 260 26.34 -5.81 4.06
C ASP A 260 26.59 -4.71 5.10
N GLN A 261 26.26 -3.46 4.74
CA GLN A 261 26.64 -2.27 5.51
C GLN A 261 28.14 -2.21 5.89
N GLY A 262 29.02 -2.74 5.02
CA GLY A 262 30.47 -2.75 5.24
C GLY A 262 30.98 -3.87 6.17
N VAL A 263 30.11 -4.80 6.56
CA VAL A 263 30.46 -5.98 7.35
C VAL A 263 30.37 -7.23 6.47
N GLU A 264 31.38 -8.08 6.53
CA GLU A 264 31.40 -9.37 5.83
C GLU A 264 30.67 -10.45 6.61
N HIS A 265 29.74 -11.14 5.93
CA HIS A 265 28.99 -12.26 6.47
C HIS A 265 29.00 -13.43 5.48
N ARG A 266 28.78 -14.65 5.99
CA ARG A 266 28.31 -15.74 5.13
C ARG A 266 26.84 -15.53 4.82
N PHE A 267 26.42 -15.77 3.58
CA PHE A 267 25.03 -15.60 3.17
C PHE A 267 24.05 -16.46 3.99
N GLY A 268 24.48 -17.64 4.44
CA GLY A 268 23.70 -18.46 5.36
C GLY A 268 23.41 -17.76 6.69
N ALA A 269 24.44 -17.19 7.35
CA ALA A 269 24.25 -16.44 8.58
C ALA A 269 23.40 -15.17 8.38
N PHE A 270 23.55 -14.50 7.23
CA PHE A 270 22.71 -13.38 6.84
C PHE A 270 21.24 -13.81 6.65
N THR A 271 21.01 -14.98 6.06
CA THR A 271 19.69 -15.58 5.88
C THR A 271 19.06 -15.96 7.21
N ASP A 272 19.80 -16.59 8.12
CA ASP A 272 19.30 -16.94 9.46
C ASP A 272 18.87 -15.70 10.24
N ALA A 273 19.71 -14.66 10.24
CA ALA A 273 19.38 -13.39 10.90
C ALA A 273 18.14 -12.71 10.28
N PHE A 274 18.00 -12.75 8.95
CA PHE A 274 16.81 -12.26 8.27
C PHE A 274 15.55 -13.07 8.65
N LEU A 275 15.64 -14.40 8.67
CA LEU A 275 14.52 -15.28 9.04
C LEU A 275 14.07 -15.06 10.49
N ASP A 276 15.01 -14.92 11.42
CA ASP A 276 14.70 -14.60 12.82
C ASP A 276 13.94 -13.28 12.94
N TYR A 277 14.42 -12.24 12.23
CA TYR A 277 13.75 -10.95 12.17
C TYR A 277 12.35 -11.03 11.54
N ALA A 278 12.22 -11.73 10.41
CA ALA A 278 10.94 -11.92 9.72
C ALA A 278 9.92 -12.68 10.59
N ASN A 279 10.38 -13.67 11.35
CA ASN A 279 9.55 -14.42 12.30
C ASN A 279 9.10 -13.56 13.49
N ALA A 280 9.98 -12.71 14.02
CA ALA A 280 9.63 -11.74 15.06
C ALA A 280 8.59 -10.73 14.54
N ALA A 281 8.79 -10.17 13.34
CA ALA A 281 7.83 -9.27 12.71
C ALA A 281 6.46 -9.97 12.48
N GLN A 282 6.45 -11.21 11.99
CA GLN A 282 5.22 -11.99 11.83
C GLN A 282 4.49 -12.22 13.15
N ALA A 283 5.21 -12.55 14.23
CA ALA A 283 4.62 -12.73 15.55
C ALA A 283 3.99 -11.42 16.05
N GLU A 284 4.70 -10.30 15.88
CA GLU A 284 4.22 -8.99 16.31
C GLU A 284 3.00 -8.52 15.50
N LEU A 285 2.99 -8.68 14.18
CA LEU A 285 1.82 -8.37 13.36
C LEU A 285 0.60 -9.21 13.79
N ASN A 286 0.78 -10.51 14.08
CA ASN A 286 -0.32 -11.33 14.58
C ASN A 286 -0.82 -10.85 15.96
N ARG A 287 0.08 -10.43 16.86
CA ARG A 287 -0.27 -9.87 18.17
C ARG A 287 -1.09 -8.58 18.01
N LEU A 288 -0.64 -7.65 17.18
CA LEU A 288 -1.32 -6.38 16.89
C LEU A 288 -2.72 -6.59 16.31
N LEU A 289 -2.88 -7.65 15.52
CA LEU A 289 -4.17 -8.04 14.96
C LEU A 289 -5.02 -8.87 15.92
N GLY A 290 -4.61 -9.08 17.18
CA GLY A 290 -5.38 -9.86 18.16
C GLY A 290 -5.55 -11.34 17.78
N ARG A 291 -4.61 -11.92 17.02
CA ARG A 291 -4.64 -13.33 16.62
C ARG A 291 -3.94 -14.18 17.68
N ALA A 292 -4.66 -15.13 18.27
CA ALA A 292 -4.16 -15.97 19.36
C ALA A 292 -3.17 -17.08 18.92
N GLN A 293 -3.07 -17.39 17.64
CA GLN A 293 -2.23 -18.49 17.15
C GLN A 293 -0.92 -18.00 16.54
N SER A 294 0.20 -18.49 17.08
CA SER A 294 1.53 -18.35 16.47
C SER A 294 1.54 -19.03 15.10
N ALA A 295 1.83 -18.27 14.05
CA ALA A 295 2.04 -18.86 12.73
C ALA A 295 3.33 -19.70 12.71
N PRO A 296 3.41 -20.75 11.87
CA PRO A 296 4.64 -21.49 11.67
C PRO A 296 5.78 -20.56 11.27
N PRO A 297 7.02 -20.79 11.75
CA PRO A 297 8.17 -20.02 11.33
C PRO A 297 8.36 -20.07 9.81
N LEU A 298 8.76 -18.94 9.25
CA LEU A 298 9.20 -18.80 7.87
C LEU A 298 10.50 -19.56 7.66
N ARG A 299 10.62 -20.19 6.50
CA ARG A 299 11.83 -20.83 6.00
C ARG A 299 12.33 -20.10 4.77
N PHE A 300 13.57 -20.38 4.37
CA PHE A 300 14.18 -19.79 3.18
C PHE A 300 13.29 -19.93 1.93
N GLU A 301 12.66 -21.09 1.72
CA GLU A 301 11.79 -21.33 0.56
C GLU A 301 10.54 -20.46 0.56
N ASP A 302 10.08 -20.03 1.73
CA ASP A 302 8.95 -19.09 1.83
C ASP A 302 9.38 -17.69 1.39
N VAL A 303 10.58 -17.26 1.77
CA VAL A 303 11.16 -15.97 1.39
C VAL A 303 11.36 -15.91 -0.13
N VAL A 304 11.97 -16.96 -0.71
CA VAL A 304 12.17 -17.07 -2.16
C VAL A 304 10.86 -17.06 -2.93
N ARG A 305 9.75 -17.57 -2.36
CA ARG A 305 8.43 -17.54 -3.01
C ARG A 305 7.78 -16.16 -2.98
N ILE A 306 8.13 -15.32 -2.01
CA ILE A 306 7.60 -13.97 -1.88
C ILE A 306 8.35 -13.01 -2.81
N LEU A 307 9.66 -13.20 -2.98
CA LEU A 307 10.52 -12.48 -3.93
C LEU A 307 10.16 -12.78 -5.38
#